data_AF-A0A6G4PLS7-F1
#
_entry.id   AF-A0A6G4PLS7-F1
#
_cell.length_a   1.000
_cell.length_b   1.000
_cell.length_c   1.000
_cell.angle_alpha   90.00
_cell.angle_beta   90.00
_cell.angle_gamma   90.00
#
_symmetry.space_group_name_H-M   'P 1'
#
loop_
_entity.id
_entity.type
_entity.pdbx_description
1 polymer ?
#
loop_
_entity_poly.entity_id
_entity_poly.type
_entity_poly.pdbx_seq_one_letter_code
_entity_poly.pdbx_strand_id
1 'polypeptide(L)'
;SIAMTLWAFLGLESACANTDVVENPERNVPIAVLGGTLGAAVIYIVSTNVIAGIVPNMELANSTAPFGLAFAQMFTPEVGKVIMALMVMSCCGSLLGWQFTIAQVFKSSSDEGYFPKIFSRVTKVDAPVQGMLTIVIIQSGLALMTISPSLNSQFNVLVNLAVVTNIIPYILSMAALVIIQKVANVPPSKAKVANFVAFVGAMYSFYALYSSG
;
A
#
# COMPACT_ATOMS: atom_id res chain seq x y z
N SER A 1 15.55 3.69 5.40
CA SER A 1 14.88 4.99 5.19
C SER A 1 13.48 4.93 5.78
N ILE A 2 12.97 6.02 6.37
CA ILE A 2 11.60 6.11 6.91
C ILE A 2 10.57 5.90 5.79
N ALA A 3 10.87 6.35 4.57
CA ALA A 3 10.05 6.10 3.39
C ALA A 3 9.80 4.59 3.16
N MET A 4 10.84 3.76 3.33
CA MET A 4 10.73 2.30 3.16
C MET A 4 9.83 1.65 4.22
N THR A 5 9.93 2.11 5.48
CA THR A 5 9.06 1.61 6.55
C THR A 5 7.62 2.03 6.37
N LEU A 6 7.38 3.23 5.84
CA LEU A 6 6.04 3.73 5.54
C LEU A 6 5.41 3.03 4.36
N TRP A 7 6.20 2.85 3.30
CA TRP A 7 5.79 2.09 2.12
C TRP A 7 5.33 0.68 2.50
N ALA A 8 5.96 0.05 3.49
CA ALA A 8 5.56 -1.27 3.98
C ALA A 8 4.13 -1.31 4.55
N PHE A 9 3.59 -0.18 5.01
CA PHE A 9 2.21 -0.04 5.52
C PHE A 9 1.25 0.59 4.51
N LEU A 10 1.74 1.00 3.35
CA LEU A 10 0.94 1.56 2.27
C LEU A 10 0.04 0.46 1.69
N GLY A 11 -1.26 0.74 1.55
CA GLY A 11 -2.29 -0.25 1.21
C GLY A 11 -3.36 -0.45 2.27
N LEU A 12 -3.23 0.20 3.43
CA LEU A 12 -4.33 0.26 4.43
C LEU A 12 -5.60 0.87 3.83
N GLU A 13 -5.45 1.78 2.87
CA GLU A 13 -6.53 2.43 2.14
C GLU A 13 -7.21 1.51 1.12
N SER A 14 -6.61 0.38 0.74
CA SER A 14 -7.18 -0.51 -0.28
C SER A 14 -8.56 -1.03 0.12
N ALA A 15 -8.82 -1.24 1.42
CA ALA A 15 -10.16 -1.60 1.88
C ALA A 15 -11.18 -0.44 1.70
N CYS A 16 -10.74 0.80 1.95
CA CYS A 16 -11.58 1.99 1.77
C CYS A 16 -11.83 2.32 0.30
N ALA A 17 -10.81 2.17 -0.55
CA ALA A 17 -10.90 2.41 -1.98
C ALA A 17 -11.84 1.43 -2.70
N ASN A 18 -12.03 0.24 -2.13
CA ASN A 18 -12.90 -0.81 -2.66
C ASN A 18 -14.25 -0.89 -1.92
N THR A 19 -14.66 0.16 -1.19
CA THR A 19 -15.89 0.15 -0.38
C THR A 19 -17.15 -0.20 -1.19
N ASP A 20 -17.23 0.25 -2.44
CA ASP A 20 -18.41 0.06 -3.32
C ASP A 20 -18.69 -1.42 -3.67
N VAL A 21 -17.71 -2.29 -3.49
CA VAL A 21 -17.77 -3.72 -3.86
C VAL A 21 -17.63 -4.65 -2.64
N VAL A 22 -17.53 -4.09 -1.44
CA VAL A 22 -17.44 -4.84 -0.18
C VAL A 22 -18.85 -5.09 0.37
N GLU A 23 -19.14 -6.34 0.74
CA GLU A 23 -20.36 -6.66 1.47
C GLU A 23 -20.33 -6.01 2.85
N ASN A 24 -21.41 -5.33 3.26
CA ASN A 24 -21.51 -4.62 4.54
C ASN A 24 -20.30 -3.72 4.87
N PRO A 25 -20.10 -2.64 4.08
CA PRO A 25 -18.89 -1.81 4.16
C PRO A 25 -18.70 -1.13 5.52
N GLU A 26 -19.78 -0.69 6.16
CA GLU A 26 -19.73 0.00 7.47
C GLU A 26 -19.08 -0.84 8.56
N ARG A 27 -19.22 -2.17 8.48
CA ARG A 27 -18.61 -3.11 9.43
C ARG A 27 -17.29 -3.67 8.91
N ASN A 28 -17.27 -4.11 7.66
CA ASN A 28 -16.16 -4.91 7.14
C ASN A 28 -14.94 -4.06 6.77
N VAL A 29 -15.13 -2.83 6.28
CA VAL A 29 -14.00 -1.95 5.93
C VAL A 29 -13.19 -1.59 7.18
N PRO A 30 -13.77 -1.11 8.30
CA PRO A 30 -12.98 -0.80 9.51
C PRO A 30 -12.22 -2.01 10.08
N ILE A 31 -12.84 -3.19 10.06
CA ILE A 31 -12.21 -4.43 10.53
C ILE A 31 -11.04 -4.83 9.63
N ALA A 32 -11.23 -4.75 8.30
CA ALA A 32 -10.20 -5.08 7.33
C ALA A 32 -8.99 -4.14 7.43
N VAL A 33 -9.22 -2.82 7.53
CA VAL A 33 -8.16 -1.82 7.70
C VAL A 33 -7.39 -2.06 8.99
N LEU A 34 -8.07 -2.06 10.14
CA LEU A 34 -7.40 -2.17 11.43
C LEU A 34 -6.75 -3.54 11.64
N GLY A 35 -7.46 -4.61 11.29
CA GLY A 35 -6.96 -5.98 11.41
C GLY A 35 -5.78 -6.25 10.47
N GLY A 36 -5.87 -5.79 9.21
CA GLY A 36 -4.81 -5.92 8.22
C GLY A 36 -3.55 -5.16 8.63
N THR A 37 -3.68 -3.89 9.03
CA THR A 37 -2.54 -3.06 9.44
C THR A 37 -1.88 -3.60 10.72
N LEU A 38 -2.66 -3.99 11.74
CA LEU A 38 -2.09 -4.55 12.98
C LEU A 38 -1.43 -5.91 12.73
N GLY A 39 -2.05 -6.77 11.91
CA GLY A 39 -1.48 -8.05 11.52
C GLY A 39 -0.14 -7.88 10.80
N ALA A 40 -0.08 -6.97 9.82
CA ALA A 40 1.15 -6.63 9.11
C ALA A 40 2.23 -6.10 10.07
N ALA A 41 1.88 -5.22 11.01
CA ALA A 41 2.82 -4.68 11.98
C ALA A 41 3.47 -5.77 12.83
N VAL A 42 2.66 -6.70 13.37
CA VAL A 42 3.16 -7.82 14.17
C VAL A 42 4.09 -8.70 13.34
N ILE A 43 3.68 -9.05 12.11
CA ILE A 43 4.48 -9.91 11.22
C ILE A 43 5.81 -9.22 10.89
N TYR A 44 5.81 -7.92 10.57
CA TYR A 44 7.04 -7.18 10.28
C TYR A 44 7.99 -7.13 11.48
N ILE A 45 7.48 -6.82 12.67
CA ILE A 45 8.30 -6.76 13.88
C ILE A 45 8.90 -8.14 14.19
N VAL A 46 8.08 -9.20 14.19
CA VAL A 46 8.54 -10.54 14.53
C VAL A 46 9.53 -11.06 13.49
N SER A 47 9.20 -10.97 12.20
CA SER A 47 10.04 -11.51 11.13
C SER A 47 11.40 -10.80 11.03
N THR A 48 11.43 -9.47 11.13
CA THR A 48 12.69 -8.70 11.05
C THR A 48 13.61 -9.00 12.24
N ASN A 49 13.06 -9.11 13.46
CA ASN A 49 13.84 -9.49 14.64
C ASN A 49 14.40 -10.91 14.53
N VAL A 50 13.60 -11.86 14.06
CA VAL A 50 14.05 -13.25 13.86
C VAL A 50 15.18 -13.31 12.84
N ILE A 51 15.04 -12.66 11.68
CA ILE A 51 16.06 -12.65 10.63
C ILE A 51 17.37 -12.01 11.10
N ALA A 52 17.27 -10.86 11.80
CA ALA A 52 18.43 -10.18 12.35
C ALA A 52 19.17 -11.01 13.42
N GLY A 53 18.47 -11.93 14.09
CA GLY A 53 19.07 -12.87 15.04
C GLY A 53 19.74 -14.09 14.39
N ILE A 54 19.39 -14.42 13.14
CA ILE A 54 19.91 -15.60 12.43
C ILE A 54 21.12 -15.24 11.57
N VAL A 55 21.01 -14.16 10.78
CA VAL A 55 21.99 -13.81 9.74
C VAL A 55 22.77 -12.56 10.16
N PRO A 56 24.11 -12.54 10.00
CA PRO A 56 24.89 -11.34 10.25
C PRO A 56 24.40 -10.13 9.45
N ASN A 57 24.30 -8.96 10.09
CA ASN A 57 23.78 -7.73 9.46
C ASN A 57 24.51 -7.34 8.16
N MET A 58 25.80 -7.64 8.05
CA MET A 58 26.60 -7.33 6.87
C MET A 58 26.23 -8.20 5.65
N GLU A 59 25.83 -9.44 5.88
CA GLU A 59 25.32 -10.32 4.83
C GLU A 59 23.89 -9.93 4.43
N LEU A 60 23.05 -9.56 5.40
CA LEU A 60 21.70 -9.05 5.15
C LEU A 60 21.72 -7.77 4.32
N ALA A 61 22.62 -6.83 4.63
CA ALA A 61 22.73 -5.55 3.93
C ALA A 61 23.13 -5.69 2.46
N ASN A 62 23.88 -6.76 2.11
CA ASN A 62 24.33 -7.04 0.75
C ASN A 62 23.43 -8.04 0.01
N SER A 63 22.41 -8.60 0.69
CA SER A 63 21.51 -9.59 0.10
C SER A 63 20.33 -8.94 -0.61
N THR A 64 20.01 -9.43 -1.81
CA THR A 64 18.79 -9.05 -2.54
C THR A 64 17.57 -9.86 -2.09
N ALA A 65 17.77 -10.94 -1.32
CA ALA A 65 16.71 -11.83 -0.85
C ALA A 65 16.96 -12.26 0.61
N PRO A 66 16.82 -11.35 1.59
CA PRO A 66 17.18 -11.60 3.00
C PRO A 66 16.40 -12.75 3.64
N PHE A 67 15.11 -12.91 3.31
CA PHE A 67 14.31 -14.05 3.77
C PHE A 67 14.81 -15.38 3.19
N GLY A 68 15.10 -15.44 1.88
CA GLY A 68 15.65 -16.64 1.25
C GLY A 68 16.99 -17.04 1.87
N LEU A 69 17.84 -16.06 2.17
CA LEU A 69 19.13 -16.26 2.83
C LEU A 69 18.98 -16.80 4.26
N ALA A 70 18.07 -16.22 5.05
CA ALA A 70 17.82 -16.68 6.42
C ALA A 70 17.35 -18.14 6.47
N PHE A 71 16.38 -18.51 5.62
CA PHE A 71 15.88 -19.89 5.56
C PHE A 71 16.92 -20.86 4.99
N ALA A 72 17.78 -20.40 4.07
CA ALA A 72 18.90 -21.21 3.59
C ALA A 72 19.93 -21.50 4.69
N GLN A 73 20.20 -20.53 5.57
CA GLN A 73 21.12 -20.70 6.71
C GLN A 73 20.52 -21.54 7.85
N MET A 74 19.20 -21.42 8.10
CA MET A 74 18.53 -22.21 9.15
C MET A 74 18.36 -23.68 8.79
N PHE A 75 18.04 -23.96 7.53
CA PHE A 75 17.66 -25.31 7.09
C PHE A 75 18.62 -25.80 6.00
N THR A 76 18.28 -25.53 4.73
CA THR A 76 19.08 -25.91 3.57
C THR A 76 18.89 -24.90 2.44
N PRO A 77 19.84 -24.79 1.51
CA PRO A 77 19.72 -23.90 0.35
C PRO A 77 18.46 -24.16 -0.51
N GLU A 78 17.99 -25.41 -0.59
CA GLU A 78 16.77 -25.75 -1.33
C GLU A 78 15.51 -25.19 -0.67
N VAL A 79 15.43 -25.20 0.67
CA VAL A 79 14.33 -24.55 1.40
C VAL A 79 14.35 -23.04 1.14
N GLY A 80 15.54 -22.42 1.12
CA GLY A 80 15.69 -21.01 0.75
C GLY A 80 15.09 -20.69 -0.62
N LYS A 81 15.33 -21.53 -1.64
CA LYS A 81 14.76 -21.36 -2.99
C LYS A 81 13.23 -21.50 -3.00
N VAL A 82 12.67 -22.46 -2.26
CA VAL A 82 11.22 -22.61 -2.13
C VAL A 82 10.59 -21.36 -1.52
N ILE A 83 11.18 -20.81 -0.46
CA ILE A 83 10.71 -19.57 0.16
C ILE A 83 10.78 -18.39 -0.82
N MET A 84 11.85 -18.29 -1.63
CA MET A 84 11.92 -17.27 -2.68
C MET A 84 10.80 -17.42 -3.72
N ALA A 85 10.45 -18.64 -4.14
CA ALA A 85 9.34 -18.88 -5.05
C ALA A 85 7.98 -18.46 -4.43
N LEU A 86 7.77 -18.76 -3.14
CA LEU A 86 6.58 -18.30 -2.41
C LEU A 86 6.52 -16.76 -2.33
N MET A 87 7.66 -16.08 -2.12
CA MET A 87 7.72 -14.61 -2.12
C MET A 87 7.34 -14.04 -3.49
N VAL A 88 7.80 -14.63 -4.59
CA VAL A 88 7.40 -14.22 -5.95
C VAL A 88 5.89 -14.37 -6.13
N MET A 89 5.31 -15.49 -5.70
CA MET A 89 3.85 -15.68 -5.76
C MET A 89 3.10 -14.64 -4.92
N SER A 90 3.60 -14.31 -3.72
CA SER A 90 3.03 -13.25 -2.89
C SER A 90 3.08 -11.88 -3.58
N CYS A 91 4.17 -11.56 -4.27
CA CYS A 91 4.27 -10.33 -5.06
C CYS A 91 3.24 -10.29 -6.20
N CYS A 92 3.00 -11.42 -6.89
CA CYS A 92 1.94 -11.52 -7.89
C CYS A 92 0.55 -11.27 -7.29
N GLY A 93 0.26 -11.84 -6.11
CA GLY A 93 -1.00 -11.60 -5.40
C GLY A 93 -1.19 -10.12 -5.03
N SER A 94 -0.14 -9.49 -4.47
CA SER A 94 -0.15 -8.05 -4.16
C SER A 94 -0.39 -7.20 -5.41
N LEU A 95 0.28 -7.52 -6.52
CA LEU A 95 0.09 -6.82 -7.79
C LEU A 95 -1.37 -6.88 -8.25
N LEU A 96 -2.00 -8.07 -8.23
CA LEU A 96 -3.41 -8.22 -8.61
C LEU A 96 -4.34 -7.40 -7.70
N GLY A 97 -4.09 -7.37 -6.39
CA GLY A 97 -4.86 -6.56 -5.45
C GLY A 97 -4.74 -5.05 -5.71
N TRP A 98 -3.54 -4.58 -6.07
CA TRP A 98 -3.33 -3.18 -6.46
C TRP A 98 -3.97 -2.84 -7.79
N GLN A 99 -3.92 -3.74 -8.78
CA GLN A 99 -4.61 -3.52 -10.06
C GLN A 99 -6.12 -3.39 -9.87
N PHE A 100 -6.71 -4.21 -9.00
CA PHE A 100 -8.11 -4.11 -8.64
C PHE A 100 -8.44 -2.77 -7.99
N THR A 101 -7.65 -2.37 -6.98
CA THR A 101 -7.85 -1.11 -6.25
C THR A 101 -7.78 0.10 -7.16
N ILE A 102 -6.76 0.19 -8.03
CA ILE A 102 -6.60 1.32 -8.95
C ILE A 102 -7.79 1.36 -9.92
N ALA A 103 -8.22 0.22 -10.45
CA ALA A 103 -9.36 0.16 -11.35
C ALA A 103 -10.64 0.71 -10.71
N GLN A 104 -10.90 0.37 -9.44
CA GLN A 104 -12.06 0.86 -8.70
C GLN A 104 -11.98 2.37 -8.43
N VAL A 105 -10.81 2.88 -8.03
CA VAL A 105 -10.60 4.33 -7.82
C VAL A 105 -10.87 5.13 -9.10
N PHE A 106 -10.34 4.68 -10.24
CA PHE A 106 -10.57 5.33 -11.53
C PHE A 106 -12.03 5.23 -11.97
N LYS A 107 -12.69 4.10 -11.72
CA LYS A 107 -14.12 3.93 -11.98
C LYS A 107 -14.95 4.92 -11.16
N SER A 108 -14.81 4.91 -9.82
CA SER A 108 -15.61 5.79 -8.95
C SER A 108 -15.33 7.27 -9.24
N SER A 109 -14.07 7.65 -9.54
CA SER A 109 -13.72 9.02 -9.92
C SER A 109 -14.28 9.43 -11.30
N SER A 110 -14.41 8.47 -12.24
CA SER A 110 -15.04 8.70 -13.54
C SER A 110 -16.56 8.78 -13.43
N ASP A 111 -17.17 8.02 -12.51
CA ASP A 111 -18.61 8.05 -12.23
C ASP A 111 -19.02 9.42 -11.65
N GLU A 112 -18.14 10.06 -10.86
CA GLU A 112 -18.29 11.45 -10.39
C GLU A 112 -17.97 12.52 -11.45
N GLY A 113 -17.46 12.13 -12.62
CA GLY A 113 -17.16 13.02 -13.75
C GLY A 113 -15.78 13.67 -13.74
N TYR A 114 -14.89 13.27 -12.82
CA TYR A 114 -13.50 13.78 -12.76
C TYR A 114 -12.57 13.16 -13.81
N PHE A 115 -12.88 11.94 -14.27
CA PHE A 115 -12.10 11.21 -15.26
C PHE A 115 -12.87 10.94 -16.56
N PRO A 116 -12.17 10.63 -17.67
CA PRO A 116 -12.82 10.29 -18.92
C PRO A 116 -13.73 9.06 -18.78
N LYS A 117 -14.89 9.09 -19.45
CA LYS A 117 -15.93 8.05 -19.41
C LYS A 117 -15.46 6.63 -19.79
N ILE A 118 -14.24 6.46 -20.30
CA ILE A 118 -13.64 5.15 -20.56
C ILE A 118 -13.48 4.33 -19.27
N PHE A 119 -13.25 4.98 -18.12
CA PHE A 119 -13.05 4.31 -16.84
C PHE A 119 -14.38 3.91 -16.16
N SER A 120 -15.48 4.62 -16.44
CA SER A 120 -16.83 4.24 -16.01
C SER A 120 -17.44 3.08 -16.80
N ARG A 121 -16.84 2.68 -17.94
CA ARG A 121 -17.39 1.58 -18.75
C ARG A 121 -17.10 0.24 -18.10
N VAL A 122 -18.16 -0.35 -17.54
CA VAL A 122 -18.14 -1.69 -16.97
C VAL A 122 -18.60 -2.75 -17.97
N THR A 123 -18.14 -3.98 -17.76
CA THR A 123 -18.59 -5.16 -18.50
C THR A 123 -19.91 -5.70 -17.93
N LYS A 124 -20.45 -6.79 -18.50
CA LYS A 124 -21.69 -7.44 -18.04
C LYS A 124 -21.62 -7.99 -16.60
N VAL A 125 -20.42 -8.07 -16.03
CA VAL A 125 -20.14 -8.55 -14.67
C VAL A 125 -19.62 -7.40 -13.78
N ASP A 126 -19.96 -6.16 -14.12
CA ASP A 126 -19.59 -4.93 -13.39
C ASP A 126 -18.09 -4.65 -13.24
N ALA A 127 -17.24 -5.30 -14.03
CA ALA A 127 -15.79 -5.06 -14.01
C ALA A 127 -15.35 -3.97 -15.02
N PRO A 128 -14.55 -2.95 -14.63
CA PRO A 128 -14.09 -1.85 -15.50
C PRO A 128 -12.89 -2.22 -16.39
N VAL A 129 -13.04 -3.24 -17.25
CA VAL A 129 -11.94 -3.83 -18.03
C VAL A 129 -11.23 -2.85 -18.97
N GLN A 130 -11.97 -1.92 -19.62
CA GLN A 130 -11.35 -0.93 -20.51
C GLN A 130 -10.42 0.01 -19.74
N GLY A 131 -10.85 0.47 -18.55
CA GLY A 131 -10.02 1.26 -17.66
C GLY A 131 -8.77 0.52 -17.20
N MET A 132 -8.91 -0.76 -16.82
CA MET A 132 -7.78 -1.62 -16.42
C MET A 132 -6.72 -1.72 -17.53
N LEU A 133 -7.13 -1.96 -18.78
CA LEU A 133 -6.19 -2.05 -19.91
C LEU A 133 -5.44 -0.73 -20.14
N THR A 134 -6.14 0.41 -20.06
CA THR A 134 -5.51 1.73 -20.17
C THR A 134 -4.48 1.96 -19.06
N ILE A 135 -4.82 1.62 -17.82
CA ILE A 135 -3.91 1.72 -16.67
C ILE A 135 -2.66 0.86 -16.89
N VAL A 136 -2.83 -0.40 -17.33
CA VAL A 136 -1.71 -1.32 -17.58
C VAL A 136 -0.76 -0.79 -18.65
N ILE A 137 -1.30 -0.22 -19.74
CA ILE A 137 -0.46 0.38 -20.81
C ILE A 137 0.37 1.53 -20.26
N ILE A 138 -0.25 2.44 -19.49
CA ILE A 138 0.44 3.59 -18.89
C ILE A 138 1.50 3.12 -17.89
N GLN A 139 1.15 2.19 -17.00
CA GLN A 139 2.06 1.63 -16.01
C GLN A 139 3.25 0.93 -16.65
N SER A 140 3.03 0.16 -17.73
CA SER A 140 4.10 -0.50 -18.48
C SER A 140 5.03 0.53 -19.12
N GLY A 141 4.48 1.61 -19.68
CA GLY A 141 5.25 2.72 -20.22
C GLY A 141 6.12 3.41 -19.15
N LEU A 142 5.55 3.72 -17.98
CA LEU A 142 6.27 4.32 -16.86
C LEU A 142 7.37 3.39 -16.33
N ALA A 143 7.10 2.09 -16.22
CA ALA A 143 8.09 1.11 -15.79
C ALA A 143 9.32 1.11 -16.74
N LEU A 144 9.10 1.15 -18.06
CA LEU A 144 10.18 1.23 -19.04
C LEU A 144 10.97 2.55 -18.96
N MET A 145 10.33 3.67 -18.60
CA MET A 145 11.00 4.96 -18.44
C MET A 145 11.91 5.04 -17.19
N THR A 146 11.72 4.14 -16.22
CA THR A 146 12.48 4.15 -14.94
C THR A 146 13.66 3.19 -14.91
N ILE A 147 14.05 2.63 -16.07
CA ILE A 147 15.16 1.67 -16.16
C ILE A 147 16.45 2.27 -15.58
N SER A 148 17.05 1.56 -14.61
CA SER A 148 18.28 1.96 -13.93
C SER A 148 19.30 0.82 -13.97
N PRO A 149 20.62 1.12 -13.91
CA PRO A 149 21.67 0.09 -13.89
C PRO A 149 21.59 -0.88 -12.71
N SER A 150 20.96 -0.50 -11.59
CA SER A 150 20.73 -1.41 -10.46
C SER A 150 19.25 -1.48 -10.07
N LEU A 151 18.75 -2.71 -9.89
CA LEU A 151 17.37 -2.99 -9.49
C LEU A 151 17.02 -2.33 -8.15
N ASN A 152 17.95 -2.31 -7.20
CA ASN A 152 17.72 -1.69 -5.89
C ASN A 152 17.55 -0.16 -6.01
N SER A 153 18.34 0.49 -6.86
CA SER A 153 18.20 1.92 -7.12
C SER A 153 16.86 2.24 -7.80
N GLN A 154 16.49 1.47 -8.83
CA GLN A 154 15.18 1.60 -9.49
C GLN A 154 14.04 1.45 -8.48
N PHE A 155 14.09 0.40 -7.65
CA PHE A 155 13.07 0.13 -6.65
C PHE A 155 12.95 1.26 -5.63
N ASN A 156 14.07 1.76 -5.09
CA ASN A 156 14.04 2.85 -4.11
C ASN A 156 13.46 4.15 -4.68
N VAL A 157 13.77 4.48 -5.95
CA VAL A 157 13.20 5.65 -6.63
C VAL A 157 11.67 5.51 -6.75
N LEU A 158 11.20 4.35 -7.20
CA LEU A 158 9.77 4.07 -7.33
C LEU A 158 9.05 4.10 -5.97
N VAL A 159 9.65 3.53 -4.93
CA VAL A 159 9.10 3.52 -3.56
C VAL A 159 9.02 4.93 -3.01
N ASN A 160 10.07 5.74 -3.11
CA ASN A 160 10.06 7.12 -2.62
C ASN A 160 8.99 7.95 -3.33
N LEU A 161 8.89 7.83 -4.67
CA LEU A 161 7.83 8.49 -5.43
C LEU A 161 6.45 8.06 -4.97
N ALA A 162 6.22 6.75 -4.80
CA ALA A 162 4.94 6.21 -4.34
C ALA A 162 4.56 6.69 -2.93
N VAL A 163 5.53 6.80 -2.01
CA VAL A 163 5.29 7.31 -0.66
C VAL A 163 4.89 8.78 -0.69
N VAL A 164 5.64 9.60 -1.43
CA VAL A 164 5.36 11.03 -1.56
C VAL A 164 3.97 11.28 -2.17
N THR A 165 3.61 10.55 -3.22
CA THR A 165 2.31 10.73 -3.89
C THR A 165 1.13 10.27 -3.03
N ASN A 166 1.28 9.22 -2.21
CA ASN A 166 0.21 8.73 -1.34
C ASN A 166 0.06 9.52 -0.03
N ILE A 167 1.11 10.17 0.46
CA ILE A 167 1.01 11.05 1.64
C ILE A 167 0.04 12.21 1.40
N ILE A 168 -0.03 12.75 0.18
CA ILE A 168 -0.90 13.89 -0.16
C ILE A 168 -2.39 13.53 0.09
N PRO A 169 -2.96 12.46 -0.49
CA PRO A 169 -4.30 11.97 -0.16
C PRO A 169 -4.53 11.73 1.34
N TYR A 170 -3.54 11.20 2.06
CA TYR A 170 -3.70 10.95 3.51
C TYR A 170 -3.86 12.26 4.30
N ILE A 171 -3.03 13.28 4.01
CA ILE A 171 -3.14 14.59 4.65
C ILE A 171 -4.49 15.24 4.32
N LEU A 172 -4.91 15.18 3.05
CA LEU A 172 -6.21 15.71 2.62
C LEU A 172 -7.37 14.99 3.31
N SER A 173 -7.30 13.67 3.47
CA SER A 173 -8.31 12.86 4.17
C SER A 173 -8.39 13.24 5.66
N MET A 174 -7.25 13.43 6.31
CA MET A 174 -7.18 13.87 7.71
C MET A 174 -7.71 15.29 7.89
N ALA A 175 -7.46 16.20 6.94
CA ALA A 175 -8.01 17.56 6.97
C ALA A 175 -9.53 17.56 6.72
N ALA A 176 -10.01 16.74 5.79
CA ALA A 176 -11.43 16.62 5.46
C ALA A 176 -12.26 16.02 6.60
N LEU A 177 -11.65 15.20 7.47
CA LEU A 177 -12.31 14.53 8.59
C LEU A 177 -13.15 15.48 9.46
N VAL A 178 -12.63 16.68 9.76
CA VAL A 178 -13.32 17.68 10.59
C VAL A 178 -14.60 18.18 9.92
N ILE A 179 -14.56 18.35 8.60
CA ILE A 179 -15.72 18.79 7.80
C ILE A 179 -16.75 17.66 7.74
N ILE A 180 -16.31 16.43 7.45
CA ILE A 180 -17.17 15.24 7.39
C ILE A 180 -17.90 15.01 8.72
N GLN A 181 -17.19 15.10 9.85
CA GLN A 181 -17.79 14.96 11.18
C GLN A 181 -18.86 16.01 11.48
N LYS A 182 -18.67 17.25 11.03
CA LYS A 182 -19.66 18.33 11.18
C LYS A 182 -20.91 18.04 10.36
N VAL A 183 -20.76 17.60 9.12
CA VAL A 183 -21.88 17.24 8.23
C VAL A 183 -22.64 16.03 8.79
N ALA A 184 -21.93 15.04 9.33
CA ALA A 184 -22.49 13.83 9.90
C ALA A 184 -23.04 13.99 11.34
N ASN A 185 -23.03 15.20 11.91
CA ASN A 185 -23.50 15.48 13.28
C ASN A 185 -22.91 14.55 14.36
N VAL A 186 -21.61 14.22 14.26
CA VAL A 186 -20.93 13.31 15.19
C VAL A 186 -20.83 13.93 16.60
N PRO A 187 -21.07 13.17 17.68
CA PRO A 187 -20.93 13.69 19.05
C PRO A 187 -19.54 14.31 19.32
N PRO A 188 -19.46 15.47 20.00
CA PRO A 188 -18.20 16.19 20.22
C PRO A 188 -17.12 15.37 20.93
N SER A 189 -17.51 14.42 21.79
CA SER A 189 -16.56 13.54 22.50
C SER A 189 -15.84 12.59 21.56
N LYS A 190 -16.56 11.95 20.63
CA LYS A 190 -15.97 11.05 19.62
C LYS A 190 -15.17 11.82 18.57
N ALA A 191 -15.69 12.98 18.15
CA ALA A 191 -15.01 13.87 17.20
C ALA A 191 -13.65 14.34 17.73
N LYS A 192 -13.55 14.73 19.01
CA LYS A 192 -12.27 15.15 19.61
C LYS A 192 -11.20 14.06 19.56
N VAL A 193 -11.55 12.82 19.91
CA VAL A 193 -10.60 11.70 19.87
C VAL A 193 -10.13 11.43 18.44
N ALA A 194 -11.06 11.35 17.50
CA ALA A 194 -10.74 11.12 16.09
C ALA A 194 -9.87 12.26 15.50
N ASN A 195 -10.15 13.51 15.85
CA ASN A 195 -9.37 14.66 15.40
C ASN A 195 -7.97 14.71 16.01
N PHE A 196 -7.81 14.29 17.27
CA PHE A 196 -6.50 14.16 17.88
C PHE A 196 -5.66 13.09 17.19
N VAL A 197 -6.25 11.91 16.92
CA VAL A 197 -5.57 10.84 16.18
C VAL A 197 -5.21 11.29 14.76
N ALA A 198 -6.11 11.97 14.06
CA ALA A 198 -5.84 12.53 12.73
C ALA A 198 -4.73 13.60 12.76
N PHE A 199 -4.66 14.42 13.82
CA PHE A 199 -3.58 15.39 13.97
C PHE A 199 -2.21 14.71 14.16
N VAL A 200 -2.14 13.68 15.01
CA VAL A 200 -0.91 12.88 15.19
C VAL A 200 -0.51 12.19 13.88
N GLY A 201 -1.48 11.61 13.17
CA GLY A 201 -1.26 11.02 11.85
C GLY A 201 -0.73 12.02 10.83
N ALA A 202 -1.30 13.22 10.78
CA ALA A 202 -0.89 14.27 9.86
C ALA A 202 0.55 14.73 10.15
N MET A 203 0.89 14.93 11.43
CA MET A 203 2.25 15.25 11.85
C MET A 203 3.25 14.16 11.42
N TYR A 204 2.89 12.89 11.59
CA TYR A 204 3.70 11.77 11.13
C TYR A 204 3.85 11.75 9.60
N SER A 205 2.78 12.00 8.85
CA SER A 205 2.81 12.12 7.38
C SER A 205 3.66 13.30 6.89
N PHE A 206 3.66 14.44 7.59
CA PHE A 206 4.55 15.56 7.26
C PHE A 206 6.02 15.23 7.55
N TYR A 207 6.30 14.58 8.67
CA TYR A 207 7.65 14.11 9.00
C TYR A 207 8.16 13.10 7.97
N ALA A 208 7.30 12.17 7.56
CA ALA A 208 7.55 11.22 6.49
C ALA A 208 7.92 11.90 5.18
N LEU A 209 7.12 12.88 4.76
CA LEU A 209 7.34 13.65 3.54
C LEU A 209 8.69 14.36 3.56
N TYR A 210 9.01 15.01 4.69
CA TYR A 210 10.31 15.66 4.91
C TYR A 210 11.47 14.66 4.85
N SER A 211 11.30 13.44 5.38
CA SER A 211 12.34 12.41 5.37
C SER A 211 12.52 11.68 4.03
N SER A 212 11.57 11.86 3.09
CA SER A 212 11.54 11.15 1.80
C SER A 212 12.14 11.97 0.64
N GLY A 213 12.50 13.23 0.88
CA GLY A 213 13.05 14.17 -0.12
C GLY A 213 14.34 14.81 0.36
#